data_AF-A0A2C5X7W7-F1
#
_entry.id   AF-A0A2C5X7W7-F1
#
_cell.length_a   1.000
_cell.length_b   1.000
_cell.length_c   1.000
_cell.angle_alpha   90.00
_cell.angle_beta   90.00
_cell.angle_gamma   90.00
#
_symmetry.space_group_name_H-M   'P 1'
#
loop_
_entity.id
_entity.type
_entity.pdbx_description
1 polymer ?
#
loop_
_entity_poly.entity_id
_entity_poly.type
_entity_poly.pdbx_seq_one_letter_code
_entity_poly.pdbx_strand_id
1 'polypeptide(L)'
;MSQQQREEQQHQQHQQHQQNQQNQEQQQQQHQHQHQQRQHQHPQRQQKASCCRPFQEPEPRASKKQQLLVLLQQQQRHAPHHHQKHHQHHHSLRQPSRRLRLHMHMLARSRPSLAHKLQQMALPLSPLVQLTTGAVHPHFPQTVLHFWLLTDAQLESLARFYHQHHCTRGPWSAHYPCPVSWRSDLPLEEKRRRMGRFIGLRGCSPNANNAARPRHIGSIDAVVAQATAAAAAAAATAAMDTIPSEEEIARQARLAAAAAADDQIRQRKLNPW
;
A
#
# COMPACT_ATOMS: atom_id res chain seq x y z
N MET A 1 -41.27 -42.12 11.08
CA MET A 1 -40.49 -42.50 9.88
C MET A 1 -40.61 -43.99 9.68
N SER A 2 -41.12 -44.43 8.52
CA SER A 2 -41.26 -45.85 8.20
C SER A 2 -39.88 -46.49 7.96
N GLN A 3 -39.74 -47.80 8.16
CA GLN A 3 -38.51 -48.53 7.83
C GLN A 3 -38.09 -48.30 6.37
N GLN A 4 -39.07 -48.25 5.46
CA GLN A 4 -38.87 -48.01 4.04
C GLN A 4 -38.15 -46.69 3.73
N GLN A 5 -38.48 -45.60 4.46
CA GLN A 5 -37.79 -44.32 4.29
C GLN A 5 -36.30 -44.37 4.71
N ARG A 6 -35.94 -45.23 5.66
CA ARG A 6 -34.54 -45.38 6.09
C ARG A 6 -33.72 -46.17 5.06
N GLU A 7 -34.32 -47.19 4.45
CA GLU A 7 -33.69 -47.98 3.39
C GLU A 7 -33.47 -47.15 2.13
N GLU A 8 -34.46 -46.35 1.72
CA GLU A 8 -34.31 -45.41 0.60
C GLU A 8 -33.21 -44.37 0.86
N GLN A 9 -33.15 -43.83 2.09
CA GLN A 9 -32.11 -42.88 2.46
C GLN A 9 -30.71 -43.51 2.46
N GLN A 10 -30.57 -44.76 2.91
CA GLN A 10 -29.30 -45.50 2.84
C GLN A 10 -28.90 -45.80 1.40
N HIS A 11 -29.85 -46.17 0.54
CA HIS A 11 -29.58 -46.41 -0.88
C HIS A 11 -29.11 -45.14 -1.57
N GLN A 12 -29.74 -44.00 -1.28
CA GLN A 12 -29.37 -42.71 -1.84
C GLN A 12 -27.97 -42.27 -1.38
N GLN A 13 -27.62 -42.48 -0.11
CA GLN A 13 -26.26 -42.20 0.39
C GLN A 13 -25.21 -43.10 -0.27
N HIS A 14 -25.52 -44.39 -0.45
CA HIS A 14 -24.61 -45.32 -1.11
C HIS A 14 -24.37 -44.94 -2.57
N GLN A 15 -25.43 -44.58 -3.30
CA GLN A 15 -25.34 -44.14 -4.69
C GLN A 15 -24.51 -42.85 -4.81
N GLN A 16 -24.70 -41.90 -3.89
CA GLN A 16 -23.91 -40.67 -3.86
C GLN A 16 -22.43 -40.94 -3.56
N HIS A 17 -22.13 -41.87 -2.65
CA HIS A 17 -20.76 -42.27 -2.36
C HIS A 17 -20.08 -42.90 -3.58
N GLN A 18 -20.78 -43.79 -4.28
CA GLN A 18 -20.27 -44.45 -5.49
C GLN A 18 -19.98 -43.44 -6.61
N GLN A 19 -20.83 -42.43 -6.78
CA GLN A 19 -20.62 -41.37 -7.76
C GLN A 19 -19.41 -40.49 -7.41
N ASN A 20 -19.22 -40.19 -6.13
CA ASN A 20 -18.04 -39.44 -5.66
C ASN A 20 -16.74 -40.23 -5.88
N GLN A 21 -16.77 -41.55 -5.67
CA GLN A 21 -15.62 -42.42 -5.87
C GLN A 21 -15.19 -42.45 -7.35
N GLN A 22 -16.15 -42.62 -8.27
CA GLN A 22 -15.87 -42.58 -9.71
C GLN A 22 -15.29 -41.24 -10.15
N ASN A 23 -15.81 -40.13 -9.62
CA ASN A 23 -15.34 -38.79 -9.96
C ASN A 23 -13.89 -38.56 -9.45
N GLN A 24 -13.55 -39.13 -8.29
CA GLN A 24 -12.21 -39.07 -7.73
C GLN A 24 -11.20 -39.88 -8.57
N GLU A 25 -11.59 -41.07 -9.05
CA GLU A 25 -10.76 -41.88 -9.96
C GLU A 25 -10.51 -41.17 -11.29
N GLN A 26 -11.53 -40.52 -11.85
CA GLN A 26 -11.42 -39.77 -13.10
C GLN A 26 -10.45 -38.59 -12.99
N GLN A 27 -10.46 -37.88 -11.85
CA GLN A 27 -9.50 -36.81 -11.56
C GLN A 27 -8.07 -37.34 -11.43
N GLN A 28 -7.87 -38.50 -10.79
CA GLN A 28 -6.55 -39.12 -10.68
C GLN A 28 -5.99 -39.49 -12.07
N GLN A 29 -6.82 -40.06 -12.94
CA GLN A 29 -6.41 -40.40 -14.31
C GLN A 29 -6.01 -39.15 -15.12
N GLN A 30 -6.77 -38.05 -15.01
CA GLN A 30 -6.41 -36.79 -15.67
C GLN A 30 -5.07 -36.24 -15.19
N HIS A 31 -4.80 -36.33 -13.88
CA HIS A 31 -3.54 -35.87 -13.31
C HIS A 31 -2.33 -36.69 -13.80
N GLN A 32 -2.49 -38.02 -13.89
CA GLN A 32 -1.47 -38.90 -14.46
C GLN A 32 -1.21 -38.59 -15.94
N HIS A 33 -2.25 -38.35 -16.73
CA HIS A 33 -2.12 -38.00 -18.14
C HIS A 33 -1.37 -36.68 -18.34
N GLN A 34 -1.69 -35.64 -17.57
CA GLN A 34 -0.94 -34.37 -17.61
C GLN A 34 0.53 -34.56 -17.22
N HIS A 35 0.82 -35.44 -16.25
CA HIS A 35 2.20 -35.68 -15.85
C HIS A 35 3.00 -36.36 -16.97
N GLN A 36 2.42 -37.33 -17.67
CA GLN A 36 3.07 -37.97 -18.83
C GLN A 36 3.30 -36.98 -19.98
N GLN A 37 2.33 -36.10 -20.28
CA GLN A 37 2.51 -35.07 -21.30
C GLN A 37 3.69 -34.12 -20.99
N ARG A 38 3.86 -33.73 -19.72
CA ARG A 38 5.00 -32.87 -19.32
C ARG A 38 6.36 -33.55 -19.48
N GLN A 39 6.44 -34.88 -19.35
CA GLN A 39 7.71 -35.58 -19.50
C GLN A 39 8.17 -35.70 -20.97
N HIS A 40 7.25 -35.63 -21.94
CA HIS A 40 7.59 -35.78 -23.36
C HIS A 40 7.96 -34.45 -24.06
N GLN A 41 7.80 -33.29 -23.41
CA GLN A 41 8.11 -31.97 -23.99
C GLN A 41 9.54 -31.46 -23.72
N HIS A 42 10.50 -32.33 -23.37
CA HIS A 42 11.91 -31.93 -23.26
C HIS A 42 12.87 -32.93 -23.91
N PRO A 43 13.17 -32.70 -25.20
CA PRO A 43 14.57 -32.57 -25.58
C PRO A 43 14.77 -31.48 -26.65
N GLN A 44 15.55 -30.44 -26.32
CA GLN A 44 16.32 -29.53 -27.21
C GLN A 44 16.22 -28.08 -26.73
N ARG A 45 17.01 -27.72 -25.72
CA ARG A 45 17.50 -26.34 -25.59
C ARG A 45 18.78 -26.28 -24.75
N GLN A 46 19.82 -26.93 -25.25
CA GLN A 46 21.19 -26.63 -24.85
C GLN A 46 22.02 -26.46 -26.10
N GLN A 47 22.05 -25.26 -26.69
CA GLN A 47 23.22 -24.66 -27.35
C GLN A 47 23.01 -23.14 -27.44
N LYS A 48 24.08 -22.38 -27.18
CA LYS A 48 24.25 -20.91 -27.24
C LYS A 48 23.93 -20.11 -25.97
N ALA A 49 24.94 -20.03 -25.09
CA ALA A 49 25.48 -18.74 -24.64
C ALA A 49 26.88 -18.99 -24.05
N SER A 50 27.89 -18.81 -24.90
CA SER A 50 29.29 -18.58 -24.53
C SER A 50 29.46 -17.11 -24.16
N CYS A 51 30.49 -16.84 -23.34
CA CYS A 51 31.04 -15.54 -22.94
C CYS A 51 30.49 -14.96 -21.62
N CYS A 52 30.96 -15.50 -20.50
CA CYS A 52 31.63 -14.75 -19.41
C CYS A 52 32.16 -15.73 -18.34
N ARG A 53 33.36 -15.46 -17.82
CA ARG A 53 34.24 -16.36 -17.05
C ARG A 53 34.02 -16.24 -15.51
N PRO A 54 34.71 -17.02 -14.65
CA PRO A 54 34.08 -17.97 -13.72
C PRO A 54 33.98 -17.47 -12.27
N PHE A 55 32.95 -17.91 -11.56
CA PHE A 55 32.96 -17.98 -10.10
C PHE A 55 32.43 -19.37 -9.70
N GLN A 56 33.20 -20.08 -8.88
CA GLN A 56 32.99 -21.48 -8.52
C GLN A 56 31.66 -21.67 -7.76
N GLU A 57 30.80 -22.55 -8.30
CA GLU A 57 29.59 -23.05 -7.66
C GLU A 57 29.84 -24.50 -7.20
N PRO A 58 29.59 -24.85 -5.93
CA PRO A 58 29.70 -26.23 -5.46
C PRO A 58 28.42 -27.03 -5.73
N GLU A 59 28.58 -28.13 -6.49
CA GLU A 59 27.81 -29.38 -6.59
C GLU A 59 26.45 -29.51 -5.86
N PRO A 60 25.36 -29.89 -6.56
CA PRO A 60 24.07 -30.19 -5.95
C PRO A 60 24.03 -31.62 -5.39
N ARG A 61 24.11 -31.76 -4.07
CA ARG A 61 23.76 -33.00 -3.37
C ARG A 61 22.28 -33.32 -3.58
N ALA A 62 22.05 -34.43 -4.26
CA ALA A 62 20.81 -35.18 -4.25
C ALA A 62 20.30 -35.42 -2.82
N SER A 63 18.99 -35.62 -2.72
CA SER A 63 18.29 -36.24 -1.58
C SER A 63 18.00 -35.36 -0.35
N LYS A 64 17.13 -34.35 -0.52
CA LYS A 64 16.39 -33.71 0.61
C LYS A 64 14.92 -34.12 0.72
N LYS A 65 14.36 -34.81 -0.28
CA LYS A 65 12.95 -35.26 -0.23
C LYS A 65 12.72 -36.54 0.58
N GLN A 66 13.72 -37.40 0.75
CA GLN A 66 13.58 -38.60 1.60
C GLN A 66 13.79 -38.33 3.09
N GLN A 67 14.56 -37.31 3.48
CA GLN A 67 14.77 -36.99 4.90
C GLN A 67 13.55 -36.30 5.56
N LEU A 68 12.74 -35.56 4.78
CA LEU A 68 11.59 -34.83 5.31
C LEU A 68 10.38 -35.74 5.62
N LEU A 69 10.32 -36.93 5.01
CA LEU A 69 9.24 -37.89 5.24
C LEU A 69 9.46 -38.73 6.51
N VAL A 70 10.72 -38.97 6.91
CA VAL A 70 11.04 -39.65 8.18
C VAL A 70 10.90 -38.70 9.38
N LEU A 71 11.14 -37.40 9.22
CA LEU A 71 11.02 -36.43 10.31
C LEU A 71 9.57 -36.07 10.66
N LEU A 72 8.63 -36.18 9.71
CA LEU A 72 7.22 -35.87 9.95
C LEU A 72 6.48 -37.00 10.70
N GLN A 73 7.01 -38.23 10.65
CA GLN A 73 6.39 -39.39 11.31
C GLN A 73 6.80 -39.56 12.77
N GLN A 74 7.85 -38.87 13.23
CA GLN A 74 8.34 -38.96 14.62
C GLN A 74 7.75 -37.88 15.56
N GLN A 75 6.95 -36.95 15.05
CA GLN A 75 6.45 -35.79 15.81
C GLN A 75 5.09 -36.01 16.50
N GLN A 76 4.51 -37.22 16.45
CA GLN A 76 3.21 -37.54 17.07
C GLN A 76 3.30 -38.33 18.39
N ARG A 77 4.49 -38.52 18.97
CA ARG A 77 4.62 -39.13 20.30
C ARG A 77 5.53 -38.30 21.17
N HIS A 78 5.07 -38.05 22.40
CA HIS A 78 5.69 -37.29 23.49
C HIS A 78 5.20 -35.84 23.66
N ALA A 79 4.06 -35.71 24.35
CA ALA A 79 3.89 -34.66 25.34
C ALA A 79 4.70 -35.02 26.60
N PRO A 80 5.47 -34.07 27.14
CA PRO A 80 5.43 -33.88 28.59
C PRO A 80 5.29 -32.39 28.97
N HIS A 81 4.52 -32.18 30.03
CA HIS A 81 4.45 -30.93 30.76
C HIS A 81 5.83 -30.51 31.27
N HIS A 82 6.25 -29.29 30.95
CA HIS A 82 7.26 -28.59 31.74
C HIS A 82 6.93 -27.09 31.82
N HIS A 83 6.69 -26.63 33.05
CA HIS A 83 6.63 -25.23 33.42
C HIS A 83 8.00 -24.59 33.16
N GLN A 84 8.05 -23.57 32.31
CA GLN A 84 9.22 -22.69 32.24
C GLN A 84 8.77 -21.23 32.21
N LYS A 85 8.82 -20.62 33.41
CA LYS A 85 8.79 -19.19 33.62
C LYS A 85 10.02 -18.58 32.94
N HIS A 86 9.84 -17.99 31.76
CA HIS A 86 10.81 -17.08 31.18
C HIS A 86 10.19 -15.69 31.12
N HIS A 87 10.69 -14.82 31.99
CA HIS A 87 10.55 -13.39 31.90
C HIS A 87 11.11 -12.93 30.55
N GLN A 88 10.24 -12.49 29.65
CA GLN A 88 10.67 -11.70 28.50
C GLN A 88 10.10 -10.29 28.62
N HIS A 89 11.03 -9.35 28.56
CA HIS A 89 10.87 -7.93 28.75
C HIS A 89 9.76 -7.36 27.87
N HIS A 90 8.71 -6.86 28.53
CA HIS A 90 7.82 -5.88 27.95
C HIS A 90 8.66 -4.67 27.50
N HIS A 91 8.85 -4.50 26.19
CA HIS A 91 9.05 -3.18 25.61
C HIS A 91 7.77 -2.39 25.85
N SER A 92 7.67 -1.84 27.06
CA SER A 92 6.65 -0.89 27.47
C SER A 92 6.86 0.37 26.63
N LEU A 93 6.25 0.41 25.45
CA LEU A 93 5.93 1.66 24.76
C LEU A 93 5.31 2.57 25.82
N ARG A 94 6.05 3.62 26.21
CA ARG A 94 5.64 4.63 27.19
C ARG A 94 4.21 5.01 26.86
N GLN A 95 3.27 4.51 27.67
CA GLN A 95 1.88 4.91 27.51
C GLN A 95 1.83 6.42 27.74
N PRO A 96 1.21 7.20 26.85
CA PRO A 96 1.02 8.61 27.11
C PRO A 96 0.26 8.75 28.44
N SER A 97 0.83 9.55 29.34
CA SER A 97 0.28 9.82 30.66
C SER A 97 -1.22 10.04 30.55
N ARG A 98 -2.02 9.42 31.44
CA ARG A 98 -3.50 9.48 31.40
C ARG A 98 -4.04 10.91 31.12
N ARG A 99 -3.35 11.94 31.62
CA ARG A 99 -3.64 13.36 31.35
C ARG A 99 -3.63 13.74 29.86
N LEU A 100 -2.65 13.30 29.08
CA LEU A 100 -2.56 13.60 27.64
C LEU A 100 -3.71 12.95 26.86
N ARG A 101 -4.12 11.72 27.24
CA ARG A 101 -5.26 11.04 26.60
C ARG A 101 -6.58 11.76 26.85
N LEU A 102 -6.80 12.26 28.06
CA LEU A 102 -7.98 13.05 28.39
C LEU A 102 -7.98 14.42 27.68
N HIS A 103 -6.82 15.08 27.63
CA HIS A 103 -6.69 16.37 26.94
C HIS A 103 -6.96 16.25 25.44
N MET A 104 -6.41 15.22 24.77
CA MET A 104 -6.70 14.96 23.35
C MET A 104 -8.18 14.65 23.09
N HIS A 105 -8.84 13.90 23.97
CA HIS A 105 -10.28 13.66 23.88
C HIS A 105 -11.09 14.94 24.04
N MET A 106 -10.71 15.83 24.96
CA MET A 106 -11.38 17.12 25.13
C MET A 106 -11.18 18.03 23.91
N LEU A 107 -9.98 18.10 23.35
CA LEU A 107 -9.70 18.87 22.14
C LEU A 107 -10.48 18.35 20.92
N ALA A 108 -10.55 17.03 20.76
CA ALA A 108 -11.36 16.41 19.71
C ALA A 108 -12.85 16.70 19.88
N ARG A 109 -13.38 16.68 21.12
CA ARG A 109 -14.78 17.06 21.39
C ARG A 109 -15.06 18.53 21.11
N SER A 110 -14.10 19.41 21.38
CA SER A 110 -14.24 20.85 21.14
C SER A 110 -14.11 21.23 19.66
N ARG A 111 -13.40 20.43 18.86
CA ARG A 111 -13.15 20.68 17.43
C ARG A 111 -13.63 19.51 16.56
N PRO A 112 -14.87 19.55 16.03
CA PRO A 112 -15.43 18.42 15.26
C PRO A 112 -14.64 18.10 13.99
N SER A 113 -14.03 19.10 13.34
CA SER A 113 -13.17 18.90 12.16
C SER A 113 -11.90 18.11 12.49
N LEU A 114 -11.27 18.41 13.63
CA LEU A 114 -10.11 17.66 14.13
C LEU A 114 -10.50 16.23 14.49
N ALA A 115 -11.64 16.04 15.18
CA ALA A 115 -12.13 14.71 15.50
C ALA A 115 -12.40 13.87 14.25
N HIS A 116 -13.07 14.44 13.25
CA HIS A 116 -13.35 13.74 11.99
C HIS A 116 -12.05 13.36 11.28
N LYS A 117 -11.07 14.27 11.21
CA LYS A 117 -9.77 13.98 10.63
C LYS A 117 -9.03 12.88 11.42
N LEU A 118 -9.01 12.94 12.74
CA LEU A 118 -8.38 11.90 13.56
C LEU A 118 -9.05 10.53 13.36
N GLN A 119 -10.37 10.48 13.21
CA GLN A 119 -11.10 9.26 12.86
C GLN A 119 -10.68 8.74 11.48
N GLN A 120 -10.59 9.61 10.47
CA GLN A 120 -10.09 9.23 9.13
C GLN A 120 -8.66 8.70 9.20
N MET A 121 -7.79 9.32 9.99
CA MET A 121 -6.39 8.90 10.15
C MET A 121 -6.28 7.60 10.97
N ALA A 122 -7.25 7.29 11.83
CA ALA A 122 -7.31 6.06 12.61
C ALA A 122 -7.90 4.87 11.82
N LEU A 123 -8.31 5.05 10.55
CA LEU A 123 -8.85 3.95 9.75
C LEU A 123 -7.82 2.83 9.61
N PRO A 124 -8.20 1.56 9.93
CA PRO A 124 -7.30 0.43 9.82
C PRO A 124 -7.05 0.06 8.35
N LEU A 125 -5.84 -0.37 8.05
CA LEU A 125 -5.42 -0.85 6.74
C LEU A 125 -5.18 -2.35 6.79
N SER A 126 -5.74 -3.07 5.82
CA SER A 126 -5.53 -4.51 5.70
C SER A 126 -4.11 -4.82 5.22
N PRO A 127 -3.39 -5.75 5.87
CA PRO A 127 -2.04 -6.12 5.48
C PRO A 127 -2.01 -6.75 4.10
N LEU A 128 -1.15 -6.24 3.23
CA LEU A 128 -0.87 -6.87 1.93
C LEU A 128 0.12 -8.03 2.11
N VAL A 129 -0.06 -9.09 1.33
CA VAL A 129 0.83 -10.27 1.33
C VAL A 129 1.75 -10.28 0.12
N GLN A 130 2.97 -10.78 0.29
CA GLN A 130 3.89 -11.01 -0.81
C GLN A 130 3.43 -12.22 -1.64
N LEU A 131 3.40 -12.11 -2.97
CA LEU A 131 2.89 -13.18 -3.84
C LEU A 131 3.73 -14.45 -3.81
N THR A 132 5.04 -14.33 -3.60
CA THR A 132 5.96 -15.49 -3.62
C THR A 132 6.05 -16.22 -2.29
N THR A 133 5.91 -15.51 -1.16
CA THR A 133 6.14 -16.07 0.18
C THR A 133 4.87 -16.12 1.03
N GLY A 134 3.83 -15.36 0.67
CA GLY A 134 2.62 -15.17 1.50
C GLY A 134 2.86 -14.37 2.78
N ALA A 135 4.09 -13.92 3.04
CA ALA A 135 4.44 -13.15 4.22
C ALA A 135 4.01 -11.68 4.11
N VAL A 136 3.78 -11.06 5.25
CA VAL A 136 3.52 -9.61 5.39
C VAL A 136 4.81 -8.92 5.84
N HIS A 137 5.09 -7.75 5.29
CA HIS A 137 6.26 -6.97 5.71
C HIS A 137 6.12 -6.49 7.17
N PRO A 138 7.17 -6.56 8.00
CA PRO A 138 7.10 -6.17 9.42
C PRO A 138 6.74 -4.69 9.64
N HIS A 139 7.06 -3.81 8.68
CA HIS A 139 6.73 -2.38 8.72
C HIS A 139 5.49 -2.03 7.88
N PHE A 140 4.61 -2.99 7.60
CA PHE A 140 3.35 -2.66 6.92
C PHE A 140 2.47 -1.78 7.84
N PRO A 141 1.97 -0.63 7.36
CA PRO A 141 1.21 0.30 8.19
C PRO A 141 -0.16 -0.30 8.54
N GLN A 142 -0.49 -0.30 9.84
CA GLN A 142 -1.77 -0.81 10.33
C GLN A 142 -2.91 0.19 10.22
N THR A 143 -2.60 1.48 10.12
CA THR A 143 -3.60 2.57 9.99
C THR A 143 -3.16 3.59 8.94
N VAL A 144 -4.09 4.40 8.47
CA VAL A 144 -3.79 5.53 7.56
C VAL A 144 -2.75 6.46 8.19
N LEU A 145 -2.85 6.78 9.47
CA LEU A 145 -1.85 7.58 10.18
C LEU A 145 -0.46 6.94 10.15
N HIS A 146 -0.38 5.64 10.42
CA HIS A 146 0.90 4.94 10.39
C HIS A 146 1.54 5.04 9.00
N PHE A 147 0.75 4.93 7.93
CA PHE A 147 1.24 5.09 6.55
C PHE A 147 1.88 6.47 6.32
N TRP A 148 1.26 7.56 6.80
CA TRP A 148 1.81 8.91 6.67
C TRP A 148 3.07 9.15 7.54
N LEU A 149 3.34 8.29 8.50
CA LEU A 149 4.54 8.35 9.34
C LEU A 149 5.70 7.51 8.78
N LEU A 150 5.50 6.77 7.68
CA LEU A 150 6.56 5.95 7.10
C LEU A 150 7.72 6.82 6.59
N THR A 151 8.93 6.40 6.94
CA THR A 151 10.19 7.00 6.49
C THR A 151 10.54 6.53 5.08
N ASP A 152 11.46 7.25 4.43
CA ASP A 152 11.97 6.89 3.10
C ASP A 152 12.51 5.46 3.06
N ALA A 153 13.36 5.10 4.02
CA ALA A 153 13.95 3.77 4.12
C ALA A 153 12.90 2.65 4.28
N GLN A 154 11.83 2.90 5.05
CA GLN A 154 10.74 1.94 5.23
C GLN A 154 9.93 1.75 3.94
N LEU A 155 9.68 2.84 3.21
CA LEU A 155 9.03 2.78 1.90
C LEU A 155 9.87 2.03 0.86
N GLU A 156 11.19 2.26 0.86
CA GLU A 156 12.14 1.55 0.00
C GLU A 156 12.19 0.04 0.32
N SER A 157 12.13 -0.31 1.61
CA SER A 157 12.04 -1.72 2.07
C SER A 157 10.75 -2.38 1.61
N LEU A 158 9.61 -1.69 1.77
CA LEU A 158 8.30 -2.17 1.29
C LEU A 158 8.30 -2.38 -0.23
N ALA A 159 8.85 -1.44 -0.99
CA ALA A 159 8.90 -1.53 -2.45
C ALA A 159 9.74 -2.72 -2.93
N ARG A 160 10.88 -3.00 -2.27
CA ARG A 160 11.70 -4.19 -2.57
C ARG A 160 10.97 -5.48 -2.21
N PHE A 161 10.34 -5.54 -1.04
CA PHE A 161 9.60 -6.72 -0.56
C PHE A 161 8.45 -7.10 -1.50
N TYR A 162 7.67 -6.13 -2.00
CA TYR A 162 6.57 -6.37 -2.93
C TYR A 162 6.96 -6.37 -4.42
N HIS A 163 8.26 -6.52 -4.73
CA HIS A 163 8.78 -6.55 -6.11
C HIS A 163 8.42 -5.31 -6.94
N GLN A 164 8.13 -4.17 -6.31
CA GLN A 164 7.83 -2.92 -7.01
C GLN A 164 9.12 -2.14 -7.34
N HIS A 165 10.22 -2.43 -6.65
CA HIS A 165 11.52 -1.82 -6.87
C HIS A 165 12.21 -2.31 -8.16
N HIS A 166 12.96 -1.43 -8.83
CA HIS A 166 13.56 -1.70 -10.14
C HIS A 166 14.49 -2.93 -10.14
N CYS A 167 15.37 -3.10 -9.14
CA CYS A 167 16.24 -4.28 -9.02
C CYS A 167 15.49 -5.60 -8.80
N THR A 168 14.28 -5.55 -8.24
CA THR A 168 13.47 -6.73 -7.90
C THR A 168 12.31 -6.93 -8.86
N ARG A 169 12.24 -6.11 -9.92
CA ARG A 169 11.14 -6.11 -10.88
C ARG A 169 11.24 -7.36 -11.75
N GLY A 170 10.48 -8.39 -11.38
CA GLY A 170 10.39 -9.66 -12.09
C GLY A 170 8.99 -9.90 -12.65
N PRO A 171 8.67 -11.14 -13.08
CA PRO A 171 7.33 -11.47 -13.56
C PRO A 171 6.25 -11.20 -12.50
N TRP A 172 6.59 -11.32 -11.22
CA TRP A 172 5.71 -11.14 -10.06
C TRP A 172 5.13 -9.73 -9.91
N SER A 173 5.83 -8.69 -10.39
CA SER A 173 5.38 -7.30 -10.23
C SER A 173 4.04 -7.03 -10.93
N ALA A 174 3.79 -7.70 -12.06
CA ALA A 174 2.57 -7.55 -12.85
C ALA A 174 1.36 -8.31 -12.29
N HIS A 175 1.59 -9.24 -11.36
CA HIS A 175 0.52 -10.02 -10.72
C HIS A 175 -0.15 -9.28 -9.56
N TYR A 176 0.38 -8.12 -9.15
CA TYR A 176 -0.28 -7.28 -8.15
C TYR A 176 -1.41 -6.45 -8.78
N PRO A 177 -2.52 -6.18 -8.06
CA PRO A 177 -3.69 -5.49 -8.62
C PRO A 177 -3.42 -4.08 -9.18
N CYS A 178 -2.41 -3.40 -8.66
CA CYS A 178 -2.03 -2.05 -9.08
C CYS A 178 -0.50 -1.97 -9.15
N PRO A 179 0.14 -2.40 -10.25
CA PRO A 179 1.59 -2.30 -10.38
C PRO A 179 2.01 -0.83 -10.40
N VAL A 180 3.07 -0.50 -9.67
CA VAL A 180 3.60 0.86 -9.60
C VAL A 180 5.07 0.87 -10.03
N SER A 181 5.43 1.83 -10.88
CA SER A 181 6.83 2.07 -11.24
C SER A 181 7.53 2.74 -10.06
N TRP A 182 8.40 2.02 -9.35
CA TRP A 182 9.17 2.58 -8.23
C TRP A 182 10.49 3.21 -8.70
N ARG A 183 10.89 4.28 -8.03
CA ARG A 183 12.13 5.03 -8.29
C ARG A 183 12.68 5.56 -6.97
N SER A 184 13.94 5.24 -6.69
CA SER A 184 14.61 5.59 -5.41
C SER A 184 15.03 7.05 -5.32
N ASP A 185 15.17 7.71 -6.47
CA ASP A 185 15.57 9.12 -6.62
C ASP A 185 14.42 10.12 -6.44
N LEU A 186 13.19 9.63 -6.22
CA LEU A 186 12.03 10.48 -6.04
C LEU A 186 11.96 11.06 -4.62
N PRO A 187 11.37 12.26 -4.44
CA PRO A 187 11.14 12.80 -3.11
C PRO A 187 10.16 11.92 -2.31
N LEU A 188 10.29 11.95 -0.99
CA LEU A 188 9.51 11.14 -0.04
C LEU A 188 8.00 11.18 -0.32
N GLU A 189 7.47 12.37 -0.60
CA GLU A 189 6.04 12.56 -0.83
C GLU A 189 5.56 11.83 -2.10
N GLU A 190 6.38 11.80 -3.16
CA GLU A 190 6.04 11.07 -4.38
C GLU A 190 6.13 9.56 -4.17
N LYS A 191 7.14 9.09 -3.41
CA LYS A 191 7.24 7.69 -3.00
C LYS A 191 6.01 7.25 -2.18
N ARG A 192 5.53 8.10 -1.27
CA ARG A 192 4.29 7.87 -0.52
C ARG A 192 3.10 7.80 -1.46
N ARG A 193 2.92 8.73 -2.39
CA ARG A 193 1.81 8.68 -3.35
C ARG A 193 1.78 7.37 -4.15
N ARG A 194 2.94 6.95 -4.64
CA ARG A 194 3.12 5.69 -5.37
C ARG A 194 2.78 4.47 -4.51
N MET A 195 3.30 4.41 -3.29
CA MET A 195 2.97 3.34 -2.35
C MET A 195 1.49 3.34 -1.94
N GLY A 196 0.90 4.53 -1.73
CA GLY A 196 -0.51 4.69 -1.42
C GLY A 196 -1.39 4.15 -2.54
N ARG A 197 -1.04 4.42 -3.80
CA ARG A 197 -1.72 3.84 -4.96
C ARG A 197 -1.60 2.32 -5.02
N PHE A 198 -0.42 1.78 -4.71
CA PHE A 198 -0.19 0.33 -4.63
C PHE A 198 -1.07 -0.34 -3.57
N ILE A 199 -1.22 0.28 -2.40
CA ILE A 199 -2.06 -0.21 -1.29
C ILE A 199 -3.57 0.07 -1.54
N GLY A 200 -3.91 0.93 -2.50
CA GLY A 200 -5.29 1.28 -2.84
C GLY A 200 -5.87 2.47 -2.07
N LEU A 201 -5.02 3.29 -1.43
CA LEU A 201 -5.42 4.54 -0.78
C LEU A 201 -5.84 5.59 -1.83
N ARG A 202 -7.09 6.04 -1.73
CA ARG A 202 -7.66 7.10 -2.58
C ARG A 202 -7.04 8.46 -2.21
N GLY A 203 -6.86 9.34 -3.20
CA GLY A 203 -6.24 10.67 -3.02
C GLY A 203 -4.72 10.73 -3.27
N CYS A 204 -4.05 9.59 -3.50
CA CYS A 204 -2.62 9.53 -3.81
C CYS A 204 -2.30 9.56 -5.32
N SER A 205 -3.23 10.04 -6.16
CA SER A 205 -3.04 10.11 -7.63
C SER A 205 -2.44 11.46 -8.04
N PRO A 206 -1.46 11.51 -8.96
CA PRO A 206 -0.87 12.77 -9.43
C PRO A 206 -1.89 13.72 -10.09
N ASN A 207 -3.07 13.23 -10.50
CA ASN A 207 -4.12 14.02 -11.14
C ASN A 207 -5.26 14.46 -10.20
N ALA A 208 -5.16 14.20 -8.89
CA ALA A 208 -6.22 14.52 -7.93
C ALA A 208 -6.37 16.03 -7.65
N ASN A 209 -5.36 16.85 -7.98
CA ASN A 209 -5.41 18.30 -7.76
C ASN A 209 -6.12 19.08 -8.89
N ASN A 210 -6.49 18.44 -10.01
CA ASN A 210 -7.19 19.11 -11.12
C ASN A 210 -8.57 18.50 -11.46
N ALA A 211 -8.99 17.42 -10.79
CA ALA A 211 -10.25 16.73 -11.08
C ALA A 211 -11.44 17.22 -10.23
N ALA A 212 -11.22 18.10 -9.25
CA ALA A 212 -12.28 18.69 -8.44
C ALA A 212 -12.74 20.04 -9.00
N ARG A 213 -13.11 20.09 -10.29
CA ARG A 213 -14.04 21.13 -10.75
C ARG A 213 -15.45 20.64 -10.42
N PRO A 214 -16.25 21.39 -9.64
CA PRO A 214 -17.66 21.06 -9.47
C PRO A 214 -18.33 21.09 -10.85
N ARG A 215 -18.98 19.98 -11.21
CA ARG A 215 -19.80 19.89 -12.42
C ARG A 215 -21.05 20.75 -12.20
N HIS A 216 -20.98 22.03 -12.55
CA HIS A 216 -22.18 22.84 -12.68
C HIS A 216 -22.75 22.66 -14.08
N ILE A 217 -23.92 22.04 -14.10
CA ILE A 217 -24.80 21.89 -15.26
C ILE A 217 -25.24 23.29 -15.73
N GLY A 218 -25.15 23.53 -17.03
CA GLY A 218 -25.93 24.54 -17.77
C GLY A 218 -25.56 26.01 -17.58
N SER A 219 -24.84 26.60 -18.54
CA SER A 219 -25.26 27.81 -19.25
C SER A 219 -24.17 28.24 -20.24
N ILE A 220 -24.57 28.46 -21.49
CA ILE A 220 -23.72 28.82 -22.64
C ILE A 220 -23.22 30.27 -22.60
N ASP A 221 -23.65 31.08 -21.63
CA ASP A 221 -23.21 32.47 -21.49
C ASP A 221 -21.86 32.62 -20.74
N ALA A 222 -21.38 31.57 -20.06
CA ALA A 222 -20.13 31.62 -19.30
C ALA A 222 -18.86 31.53 -20.18
N VAL A 223 -18.97 31.07 -21.43
CA VAL A 223 -17.81 30.78 -22.28
C VAL A 223 -17.16 32.07 -22.81
N VAL A 224 -17.95 33.14 -23.00
CA VAL A 224 -17.44 34.44 -23.47
C VAL A 224 -16.75 35.21 -22.34
N ALA A 225 -17.21 35.08 -21.09
CA ALA A 225 -16.53 35.67 -19.93
C ALA A 225 -15.23 34.93 -19.55
N GLN A 226 -15.15 33.62 -19.83
CA GLN A 226 -13.94 32.81 -19.59
C GLN A 226 -12.81 33.16 -20.57
N ALA A 227 -13.13 33.57 -21.80
CA ALA A 227 -12.15 33.95 -22.82
C ALA A 227 -11.45 35.28 -22.52
N THR A 228 -12.17 36.27 -21.98
CA THR A 228 -11.60 37.57 -21.59
C THR A 228 -10.79 37.50 -20.29
N ALA A 229 -11.18 36.63 -19.35
CA ALA A 229 -10.38 36.36 -18.15
C ALA A 229 -9.08 35.58 -18.43
N ALA A 230 -9.08 34.68 -19.42
CA ALA A 230 -7.88 33.93 -19.83
C ALA A 230 -6.82 34.83 -20.48
N ALA A 231 -7.23 35.85 -21.24
CA ALA A 231 -6.31 36.83 -21.82
C ALA A 231 -5.66 37.74 -20.74
N ALA A 232 -6.41 38.12 -19.70
CA ALA A 232 -5.87 38.89 -18.57
C ALA A 232 -4.92 38.04 -17.70
N ALA A 233 -5.20 36.75 -17.52
CA ALA A 233 -4.32 35.82 -16.79
C ALA A 233 -3.03 35.49 -17.56
N ALA A 234 -3.08 35.42 -18.89
CA ALA A 234 -1.88 35.21 -19.72
C ALA A 234 -0.90 36.40 -19.64
N ALA A 235 -1.42 37.63 -19.56
CA ALA A 235 -0.61 38.83 -19.36
C ALA A 235 0.06 38.87 -17.96
N ALA A 236 -0.61 38.34 -16.93
CA ALA A 236 -0.05 38.27 -15.56
C ALA A 236 0.99 37.14 -15.39
N THR A 237 0.90 36.06 -16.16
CA THR A 237 1.81 34.91 -16.04
C THR A 237 3.18 35.15 -16.68
N ALA A 238 3.30 36.13 -17.60
CA ALA A 238 4.58 36.53 -18.18
C ALA A 238 5.49 37.33 -17.21
N ALA A 239 4.97 37.76 -16.06
CA ALA A 239 5.69 38.64 -15.12
C ALA A 239 6.30 37.94 -13.89
N MET A 240 6.16 36.61 -13.73
CA MET A 240 6.51 35.92 -12.46
C MET A 240 7.76 35.03 -12.50
N ASP A 241 8.64 35.14 -13.50
CA ASP A 241 9.92 34.39 -13.52
C ASP A 241 11.17 35.27 -13.33
N THR A 242 11.02 36.44 -12.70
CA THR A 242 12.17 37.19 -12.17
C THR A 242 12.05 37.21 -10.66
N ILE A 243 12.93 36.46 -9.98
CA ILE A 243 13.10 36.60 -8.53
C ILE A 243 13.47 38.08 -8.29
N PRO A 244 12.66 38.85 -7.55
CA PRO A 244 12.95 40.27 -7.32
C PRO A 244 14.29 40.38 -6.59
N SER A 245 15.14 41.30 -7.06
CA SER A 245 16.41 41.57 -6.40
C SER A 245 16.17 42.04 -4.97
N GLU A 246 17.14 41.82 -4.09
CA GLU A 246 17.07 42.20 -2.67
C GLU A 246 16.70 43.68 -2.47
N GLU A 247 17.16 44.55 -3.37
CA GLU A 247 16.85 45.98 -3.37
C GLU A 247 15.36 46.27 -3.67
N GLU A 248 14.74 45.50 -4.57
CA GLU A 248 13.32 45.63 -4.91
C GLU A 248 12.43 45.17 -3.74
N ILE A 249 12.83 44.08 -3.07
CA ILE A 249 12.16 43.59 -1.86
C ILE A 249 12.24 44.64 -0.75
N ALA A 250 13.41 45.25 -0.54
CA ALA A 250 13.61 46.28 0.47
C ALA A 250 12.80 47.55 0.15
N ARG A 251 12.74 47.96 -1.12
CA ARG A 251 11.93 49.10 -1.56
C ARG A 251 10.45 48.87 -1.31
N GLN A 252 9.96 47.68 -1.62
CA GLN A 252 8.54 47.33 -1.45
C GLN A 252 8.15 47.24 0.03
N ALA A 253 9.05 46.75 0.89
CA ALA A 253 8.84 46.77 2.35
C ALA A 253 8.75 48.20 2.90
N ARG A 254 9.58 49.14 2.41
CA ARG A 254 9.51 50.56 2.83
C ARG A 254 8.19 51.22 2.41
N LEU A 255 7.73 50.96 1.19
CA LEU A 255 6.45 51.49 0.71
C LEU A 255 5.26 50.92 1.49
N ALA A 256 5.28 49.62 1.81
CA ALA A 256 4.25 49.00 2.63
C ALA A 256 4.24 49.55 4.07
N ALA A 257 5.40 49.82 4.65
CA ALA A 257 5.52 50.43 5.97
C ALA A 257 4.98 51.87 6.00
N ALA A 258 5.23 52.66 4.94
CA ALA A 258 4.67 54.00 4.81
C ALA A 258 3.14 53.97 4.70
N ALA A 259 2.59 53.06 3.90
CA ALA A 259 1.14 52.89 3.77
C ALA A 259 0.48 52.46 5.09
N ALA A 260 1.12 51.58 5.86
CA ALA A 260 0.61 51.15 7.16
C ALA A 260 0.61 52.29 8.20
N ALA A 261 1.56 53.24 8.11
CA ALA A 261 1.58 54.42 8.97
C ALA A 261 0.42 55.37 8.67
N ASP A 262 0.10 55.59 7.39
CA ASP A 262 -1.05 56.40 6.97
C ASP A 262 -2.39 55.81 7.40
N ASP A 263 -2.53 54.48 7.35
CA ASP A 263 -3.73 53.80 7.83
C ASP A 263 -3.88 53.89 9.36
N GLN A 264 -2.79 53.82 10.13
CA GLN A 264 -2.85 54.07 11.58
C GLN A 264 -3.26 55.51 11.92
N ILE A 265 -2.79 56.49 11.15
CA ILE A 265 -3.18 57.90 11.31
C ILE A 265 -4.67 58.07 10.98
N ARG A 266 -5.17 57.41 9.92
CA ARG A 266 -6.61 57.40 9.58
C ARG A 266 -7.45 56.73 10.66
N GLN A 267 -7.01 55.59 11.21
CA GLN A 267 -7.71 54.92 12.30
C GLN A 267 -7.78 55.77 13.58
N ARG A 268 -6.69 56.48 13.91
CA ARG A 268 -6.68 57.43 15.05
C ARG A 268 -7.63 58.62 14.85
N LYS A 269 -7.84 59.08 13.62
CA LYS A 269 -8.82 60.13 13.32
C LYS A 269 -10.27 59.62 13.35
N LEU A 270 -10.50 58.31 13.21
CA LEU A 270 -11.84 57.70 13.18
C LEU A 270 -12.37 57.31 14.57
N ASN A 271 -11.52 57.18 15.59
CA ASN A 271 -11.95 56.94 16.98
C ASN A 271 -11.42 58.05 17.91
N PRO A 272 -12.12 59.21 18.00
CA PRO A 272 -11.72 60.30 18.86
C PRO A 272 -12.38 60.21 20.25
N TRP A 273 -12.35 59.05 20.91
CA TRP A 273 -12.78 58.88 22.31
C TRP A 273 -12.01 57.74 22.98
#